data_AF-A0A8I1LFG6-F1
#
_entry.id   AF-A0A8I1LFG6-F1
#
_cell.length_a   1.000
_cell.length_b   1.000
_cell.length_c   1.000
_cell.angle_alpha   90.00
_cell.angle_beta   90.00
_cell.angle_gamma   90.00
#
_symmetry.space_group_name_H-M   'P 1'
#
loop_
_entity.id
_entity.type
_entity.pdbx_description
1 polymer ?
#
loop_
_entity_poly.entity_id
_entity_poly.type
_entity_poly.pdbx_seq_one_letter_code
_entity_poly.pdbx_strand_id
1 'polypeptide(L)'
;MAKNKYKLEKNGTVNAYYYGHVLEMTDTNPISKQSGIKPISKDEYVDLATGMTMKFKHQNQQRIQSPENLRKTFRNLRRLVIANFKAGDIWLTLTYRQDDGKPMTDTIRVYRDFKAFWRKFIAKYEHCDYLSSLRTSSIW
;
A
#
# COMPACT_ATOMS: atom_id res chain seq x y z
N MET A 1 -14.80 10.73 26.40
CA MET A 1 -14.61 11.84 25.44
C MET A 1 -15.54 11.62 24.25
N ALA A 2 -16.43 12.56 23.96
CA ALA A 2 -17.42 12.41 22.90
C ALA A 2 -16.74 12.40 21.51
N LYS A 3 -17.01 11.36 20.71
CA LYS A 3 -16.60 11.29 19.30
C LYS A 3 -17.28 12.44 18.57
N ASN A 4 -16.53 13.49 18.26
CA ASN A 4 -17.02 14.57 17.42
C ASN A 4 -17.36 13.96 16.04
N LYS A 5 -18.65 13.88 15.69
CA LYS A 5 -19.09 13.32 14.42
C LYS A 5 -18.73 14.32 13.32
N TYR A 6 -17.63 14.06 12.61
CA TYR A 6 -17.28 14.82 11.42
C TYR A 6 -18.42 14.68 10.40
N LYS A 7 -19.03 15.82 10.02
CA LYS A 7 -20.16 15.87 9.09
C LYS A 7 -19.61 16.22 7.72
N LEU A 8 -19.79 15.32 6.76
CA LEU A 8 -19.39 15.56 5.37
C LEU A 8 -20.22 16.70 4.78
N GLU A 9 -19.58 17.58 4.01
CA GLU A 9 -20.29 18.58 3.21
C GLU A 9 -21.16 17.90 2.16
N LYS A 10 -22.41 18.36 2.01
CA LYS A 10 -23.43 17.68 1.18
C LYS A 10 -23.00 17.53 -0.29
N ASN A 11 -22.22 18.47 -0.81
CA ASN A 11 -21.73 18.51 -2.19
C ASN A 11 -20.19 18.50 -2.25
N GLY A 12 -19.53 18.08 -1.18
CA GLY A 12 -18.07 18.00 -1.13
C GLY A 12 -17.52 16.91 -2.04
N THR A 13 -16.39 17.15 -2.69
CA THR A 13 -15.72 16.13 -3.50
C THR A 13 -15.06 15.10 -2.58
N VAL A 14 -15.38 13.83 -2.78
CA VAL A 14 -14.85 12.72 -1.98
C VAL A 14 -14.10 11.72 -2.84
N ASN A 15 -13.09 11.09 -2.26
CA ASN A 15 -12.53 9.87 -2.79
C ASN A 15 -13.38 8.69 -2.33
N ALA A 16 -13.96 7.96 -3.29
CA ALA A 16 -14.74 6.76 -3.02
C ALA A 16 -14.00 5.51 -3.51
N TYR A 17 -14.04 4.45 -2.71
CA TYR A 17 -13.56 3.11 -3.06
C TYR A 17 -14.70 2.13 -2.86
N TYR A 18 -15.04 1.38 -3.91
CA TYR A 18 -16.01 0.29 -3.85
C TYR A 18 -15.26 -1.05 -3.94
N TYR A 19 -15.43 -1.91 -2.95
CA TYR A 19 -14.76 -3.21 -2.89
C TYR A 19 -15.65 -4.25 -2.19
N GLY A 20 -15.88 -5.38 -2.86
CA GLY A 20 -16.83 -6.40 -2.39
C GLY A 20 -18.23 -5.79 -2.25
N HIS A 21 -18.71 -5.69 -1.01
CA HIS A 21 -19.99 -5.08 -0.64
C HIS A 21 -19.84 -3.77 0.17
N VAL A 22 -18.62 -3.21 0.21
CA VAL A 22 -18.29 -2.04 1.04
C VAL A 22 -18.05 -0.82 0.14
N LEU A 23 -18.72 0.28 0.46
CA LEU A 23 -18.42 1.61 -0.06
C LEU A 23 -17.68 2.42 1.01
N GLU A 24 -16.39 2.68 0.78
CA GLU A 24 -15.57 3.56 1.63
C GLU A 24 -15.45 4.93 1.00
N MET A 25 -15.82 5.98 1.72
CA MET A 25 -15.71 7.37 1.27
C MET A 25 -14.78 8.13 2.20
N THR A 26 -13.84 8.88 1.64
CA THR A 26 -12.93 9.76 2.36
C THR A 26 -13.08 11.17 1.82
N ASP A 27 -13.30 12.13 2.71
CA ASP A 27 -13.30 13.54 2.31
C ASP A 27 -11.92 13.91 1.75
N THR A 28 -11.93 14.49 0.56
CA THR A 28 -10.70 14.90 -0.14
C THR A 28 -10.32 16.33 0.16
N ASN A 29 -11.15 17.09 0.89
CA ASN A 29 -10.88 18.47 1.25
C ASN A 29 -9.49 18.57 1.89
N PRO A 30 -8.49 19.11 1.17
CA PRO A 30 -7.20 19.27 1.77
C PRO A 30 -7.36 20.34 2.85
N ILE A 31 -6.92 20.04 4.06
CA ILE A 31 -6.92 21.00 5.18
C ILE A 31 -6.20 22.31 4.77
N SER A 32 -5.30 22.23 3.78
CA SER A 32 -4.64 23.36 3.11
C SER A 32 -5.01 23.43 1.62
N LYS A 33 -5.70 24.48 1.18
CA LYS A 33 -6.12 24.66 -0.23
C LYS A 33 -4.98 24.85 -1.24
N GLN A 34 -3.73 25.05 -0.81
CA GLN A 34 -2.56 25.22 -1.68
C GLN A 34 -1.33 24.54 -1.08
N SER A 35 -0.65 23.72 -1.87
CA SER A 35 0.67 23.20 -1.51
C SER A 35 1.66 24.37 -1.59
N GLY A 36 2.23 24.79 -0.46
CA GLY A 36 3.27 25.85 -0.44
C GLY A 36 4.61 25.41 -1.04
N ILE A 37 4.72 24.16 -1.47
CA ILE A 37 5.96 23.55 -1.93
C ILE A 37 5.75 22.89 -3.30
N LYS A 38 6.73 23.04 -4.19
CA LYS A 38 6.82 22.35 -5.48
C LYS A 38 8.07 21.45 -5.52
N PRO A 39 7.94 20.11 -5.49
CA PRO A 39 9.09 19.21 -5.56
C PRO A 39 9.79 19.32 -6.92
N ILE A 40 11.13 19.39 -6.90
CA ILE A 40 11.99 19.37 -8.10
C ILE A 40 12.60 17.98 -8.28
N SER A 41 13.04 17.37 -7.17
CA SER A 41 13.68 16.07 -7.16
C SER A 41 13.26 15.28 -5.92
N LYS A 42 13.85 14.10 -5.72
CA LYS A 42 13.65 13.29 -4.52
C LYS A 42 14.12 14.01 -3.25
N ASP A 43 15.12 14.88 -3.38
CA ASP A 43 15.81 15.50 -2.25
C ASP A 43 15.59 17.01 -2.16
N GLU A 44 15.00 17.63 -3.18
CA GLU A 44 14.86 19.08 -3.29
C GLU A 44 13.46 19.54 -3.72
N TYR A 45 13.09 20.72 -3.23
CA TYR A 45 11.83 21.39 -3.56
C TYR A 45 12.00 22.90 -3.62
N VAL A 46 11.12 23.57 -4.37
CA VAL A 46 10.98 25.04 -4.32
C VAL A 46 9.89 25.39 -3.31
N ASP A 47 10.21 26.26 -2.37
CA ASP A 47 9.20 26.95 -1.57
C ASP A 47 8.54 28.02 -2.44
N LEU A 48 7.23 27.92 -2.67
CA LEU A 48 6.50 28.81 -3.57
C LEU A 48 6.26 30.20 -2.95
N ALA A 49 6.41 30.37 -1.64
CA ALA A 49 6.32 31.68 -1.00
C ALA A 49 7.61 32.48 -1.17
N THR A 50 8.77 31.82 -1.12
CA THR A 50 10.10 32.47 -1.17
C THR A 50 10.81 32.33 -2.51
N GLY A 51 10.41 31.37 -3.35
CA GLY A 51 11.08 31.00 -4.59
C GLY A 51 12.41 30.25 -4.41
N MET A 52 12.80 29.95 -3.16
CA MET A 52 14.09 29.31 -2.87
C MET A 52 14.04 27.79 -2.98
N THR A 53 15.12 27.21 -3.48
CA THR A 53 15.33 25.75 -3.49
C THR A 53 15.79 25.28 -2.11
N MET A 54 15.01 24.40 -1.51
CA MET A 54 15.22 23.81 -0.19
C MET A 54 15.36 22.29 -0.30
N LYS A 55 15.97 21.66 0.73
CA LYS A 55 16.13 20.20 0.80
C LYS A 55 15.07 19.54 1.66
N PHE A 56 14.57 18.38 1.25
CA PHE A 56 13.68 17.56 2.05
C PHE A 56 14.42 17.00 3.27
N LYS A 57 13.80 17.13 4.46
CA LYS A 57 14.24 16.41 5.66
C LYS A 57 13.63 15.02 5.67
N HIS A 58 14.34 14.05 5.11
CA HIS A 58 13.94 12.65 5.15
C HIS A 58 14.06 12.12 6.59
N GLN A 59 12.94 12.10 7.32
CA GLN A 59 12.92 11.60 8.71
C GLN A 59 13.09 10.08 8.82
N ASN A 60 12.86 9.34 7.73
CA ASN A 60 12.85 7.88 7.73
C ASN A 60 13.78 7.34 6.63
N GLN A 61 14.71 6.46 7.01
CA GLN A 61 15.59 5.77 6.05
C GLN A 61 14.88 4.58 5.40
N GLN A 62 13.98 3.92 6.13
CA GLN A 62 13.21 2.78 5.65
C GLN A 62 11.71 3.06 5.71
N ARG A 63 10.95 2.57 4.72
CA ARG A 63 9.49 2.78 4.63
C ARG A 63 8.72 2.26 5.85
N ILE A 64 9.26 1.23 6.51
CA ILE A 64 8.70 0.59 7.72
C ILE A 64 8.71 1.56 8.91
N GLN A 65 9.62 2.53 8.95
CA GLN A 65 9.76 3.49 10.04
C GLN A 65 8.65 4.56 10.06
N SER A 66 7.76 4.58 9.05
CA SER A 66 6.63 5.50 8.99
C SER A 66 5.31 4.79 9.29
N PRO A 67 4.72 4.99 10.49
CA PRO A 67 3.44 4.38 10.86
C PRO A 67 2.30 4.74 9.90
N GLU A 68 2.30 5.97 9.38
CA GLU A 68 1.26 6.44 8.45
C GLU A 68 1.35 5.74 7.08
N ASN A 69 2.56 5.51 6.58
CA ASN A 69 2.75 4.76 5.35
C ASN A 69 2.35 3.29 5.51
N LEU A 70 2.59 2.70 6.68
CA LEU A 70 2.13 1.35 7.01
C LEU A 70 0.59 1.30 7.06
N ARG A 71 -0.07 2.26 7.73
CA ARG A 71 -1.53 2.36 7.77
C ARG A 71 -2.15 2.42 6.36
N LYS A 72 -1.58 3.24 5.46
CA LYS A 72 -2.01 3.30 4.05
C LYS A 72 -1.84 1.95 3.35
N THR A 73 -0.73 1.27 3.59
CA THR A 73 -0.44 -0.05 3.00
C THR A 73 -1.43 -1.09 3.48
N PHE A 74 -1.68 -1.17 4.79
CA PHE A 74 -2.67 -2.11 5.36
C PHE A 74 -4.10 -1.79 4.93
N ARG A 75 -4.46 -0.51 4.77
CA ARG A 75 -5.76 -0.13 4.23
C ARG A 75 -5.94 -0.68 2.81
N ASN A 76 -4.94 -0.52 1.95
CA ASN A 76 -4.99 -1.06 0.60
C ASN A 76 -5.05 -2.60 0.59
N LEU A 77 -4.27 -3.26 1.43
CA LEU A 77 -4.33 -4.72 1.57
C LEU A 77 -5.74 -5.18 1.98
N ARG A 78 -6.34 -4.54 2.98
CA ARG A 78 -7.72 -4.83 3.42
C ARG A 78 -8.71 -4.71 2.27
N ARG A 79 -8.61 -3.65 1.46
CA ARG A 79 -9.49 -3.43 0.30
C ARG A 79 -9.34 -4.57 -0.72
N LEU A 80 -8.11 -4.98 -1.02
CA LEU A 80 -7.84 -6.10 -1.94
C LEU A 80 -8.40 -7.42 -1.40
N VAL A 81 -8.21 -7.71 -0.11
CA VAL A 81 -8.75 -8.92 0.51
C VAL A 81 -10.29 -8.93 0.41
N ILE A 82 -10.97 -7.85 0.81
CA ILE A 82 -12.44 -7.81 0.78
C ILE A 82 -12.99 -7.81 -0.66
N ALA A 83 -12.26 -7.23 -1.62
CA ALA A 83 -12.67 -7.23 -3.03
C ALA A 83 -12.65 -8.63 -3.66
N ASN A 84 -11.69 -9.48 -3.28
CA ASN A 84 -11.44 -10.75 -3.95
C ASN A 84 -11.97 -11.96 -3.17
N PHE A 85 -12.11 -11.88 -1.84
CA PHE A 85 -12.49 -13.02 -1.01
C PHE A 85 -13.98 -13.01 -0.65
N LYS A 86 -14.64 -14.16 -0.77
CA LYS A 86 -16.02 -14.43 -0.39
C LYS A 86 -16.06 -15.41 0.80
N ALA A 87 -17.25 -15.56 1.40
CA ALA A 87 -17.46 -16.55 2.44
C ALA A 87 -17.21 -17.97 1.88
N GLY A 88 -16.26 -18.69 2.48
CA GLY A 88 -15.82 -20.02 2.02
C GLY A 88 -14.40 -20.06 1.44
N ASP A 89 -13.81 -18.90 1.10
CA ASP A 89 -12.45 -18.85 0.57
C ASP A 89 -11.42 -19.05 1.69
N ILE A 90 -10.34 -19.79 1.39
CA ILE A 90 -9.27 -20.11 2.34
C ILE A 90 -8.08 -19.18 2.10
N TRP A 91 -7.65 -18.47 3.14
CA TRP A 91 -6.42 -17.68 3.12
C TRP A 91 -5.23 -18.47 3.68
N LEU A 92 -4.14 -18.55 2.93
CA LEU A 92 -2.89 -19.17 3.37
C LEU A 92 -1.75 -18.14 3.37
N THR A 93 -1.11 -17.93 4.53
CA THR A 93 0.10 -17.12 4.64
C THR A 93 1.33 -18.03 4.64
N LEU A 94 2.19 -17.88 3.65
CA LEU A 94 3.45 -18.61 3.56
C LEU A 94 4.59 -17.72 4.03
N THR A 95 5.25 -18.10 5.12
CA THR A 95 6.45 -17.43 5.61
C THR A 95 7.71 -18.11 5.06
N TYR A 96 8.59 -17.33 4.46
CA TYR A 96 9.83 -17.83 3.85
C TYR A 96 11.04 -17.26 4.60
N ARG A 97 11.93 -18.14 5.08
CA ARG A 97 13.08 -17.81 5.92
C ARG A 97 14.37 -18.31 5.31
N GLN A 98 15.48 -17.68 5.69
CA GLN A 98 16.83 -18.16 5.41
C GLN A 98 17.14 -19.39 6.27
N ASP A 99 18.16 -20.13 5.85
CA ASP A 99 18.63 -21.35 6.51
C ASP A 99 19.13 -21.07 7.94
N ASP A 100 19.57 -19.83 8.21
CA ASP A 100 19.99 -19.33 9.52
C ASP A 100 18.83 -18.85 10.42
N GLY A 101 17.58 -19.06 9.99
CA GLY A 101 16.38 -18.71 10.75
C GLY A 101 15.95 -17.25 10.64
N LYS A 102 16.70 -16.39 9.92
CA LYS A 102 16.33 -14.99 9.73
C LYS A 102 15.29 -14.81 8.61
N PRO A 103 14.54 -13.69 8.60
CA PRO A 103 13.66 -13.35 7.48
C PRO A 103 14.43 -13.29 6.17
N MET A 104 13.83 -13.82 5.08
CA MET A 104 14.50 -13.80 3.77
C MET A 104 14.73 -12.37 3.27
N THR A 105 15.99 -12.05 2.99
CA THR A 105 16.42 -10.74 2.49
C THR A 105 16.80 -10.76 1.01
N ASP A 106 17.11 -11.93 0.46
CA ASP A 106 17.45 -12.11 -0.95
C ASP A 106 16.18 -12.20 -1.82
N THR A 107 15.84 -11.08 -2.46
CA THR A 107 14.66 -10.98 -3.34
C THR A 107 14.74 -11.90 -4.56
N ILE A 108 15.94 -12.20 -5.08
CA ILE A 108 16.11 -13.05 -6.26
C ILE A 108 15.75 -14.50 -5.89
N ARG A 109 16.28 -14.98 -4.76
CA ARG A 109 15.95 -16.31 -4.23
C ARG A 109 14.46 -16.45 -3.93
N VAL A 110 13.84 -15.47 -3.27
CA VAL A 110 12.39 -15.45 -3.00
C VAL A 110 11.59 -15.67 -4.27
N TYR A 111 11.88 -14.89 -5.32
CA TYR A 111 11.11 -14.92 -6.55
C TYR A 111 11.24 -16.27 -7.27
N ARG A 112 12.48 -16.78 -7.38
CA ARG A 112 12.75 -18.07 -8.03
C ARG A 112 12.04 -19.22 -7.32
N ASP A 113 12.14 -19.26 -5.99
CA ASP A 113 11.59 -20.36 -5.20
C ASP A 113 10.06 -20.28 -5.13
N PHE A 114 9.50 -19.06 -5.02
CA PHE A 114 8.06 -18.86 -5.12
C PHE A 114 7.51 -19.30 -6.48
N LYS A 115 8.20 -18.98 -7.59
CA LYS A 115 7.80 -19.43 -8.93
C LYS A 115 7.79 -20.95 -9.03
N ALA A 116 8.78 -21.63 -8.45
CA ALA A 116 8.84 -23.09 -8.42
C ALA A 116 7.71 -23.69 -7.56
N PHE A 117 7.44 -23.12 -6.40
CA PHE A 117 6.31 -23.49 -5.55
C PHE A 117 4.97 -23.31 -6.28
N TRP A 118 4.74 -22.14 -6.87
CA TRP A 118 3.48 -21.80 -7.53
C TRP A 118 3.17 -22.75 -8.68
N ARG A 119 4.16 -23.09 -9.50
CA ARG A 119 4.01 -24.09 -10.57
C ARG A 119 3.52 -25.45 -10.06
N LYS A 120 4.06 -25.92 -8.92
CA LYS A 120 3.62 -27.18 -8.30
C LYS A 120 2.24 -27.06 -7.68
N PHE A 121 1.93 -25.89 -7.10
CA PHE A 121 0.66 -25.61 -6.45
C PHE A 121 -0.49 -25.60 -7.47
N ILE A 122 -0.37 -24.83 -8.55
CA ILE A 122 -1.39 -24.78 -9.61
C ILE A 122 -1.57 -26.12 -10.32
N ALA A 123 -0.49 -26.89 -10.51
CA ALA A 123 -0.58 -28.21 -11.12
C ALA A 123 -1.39 -29.21 -10.28
N LYS A 124 -1.48 -28.98 -8.97
CA LYS A 124 -2.23 -29.83 -8.04
C LYS A 124 -3.67 -29.36 -7.81
N TYR A 125 -3.89 -28.04 -7.78
CA TYR A 125 -5.17 -27.45 -7.35
C TYR A 125 -5.91 -26.69 -8.46
N GLU A 126 -5.34 -26.59 -9.66
CA GLU A 126 -5.87 -26.05 -10.92
C GLU A 126 -6.35 -24.59 -10.87
N HIS A 127 -7.40 -24.29 -10.11
CA HIS A 127 -8.04 -22.97 -10.02
C HIS A 127 -7.50 -22.17 -8.83
N CYS A 128 -6.25 -21.73 -8.93
CA CYS A 128 -5.58 -20.96 -7.88
C CYS A 128 -5.03 -19.64 -8.41
N ASP A 129 -5.30 -18.55 -7.68
CA ASP A 129 -4.74 -17.22 -7.91
C ASP A 129 -3.97 -16.74 -6.68
N TYR A 130 -3.02 -15.82 -6.87
CA TYR A 130 -2.30 -15.20 -5.75
C TYR A 130 -2.21 -13.69 -5.89
N LEU A 131 -2.21 -13.01 -4.75
CA LEU A 131 -1.91 -11.58 -4.65
C LEU A 131 -0.44 -11.38 -4.27
N SER A 132 0.25 -10.52 -5.00
CA SER A 132 1.62 -10.11 -4.72
C SER A 132 1.65 -8.61 -4.42
N SER A 133 2.18 -8.21 -3.25
CA SER A 133 2.35 -6.80 -2.89
C SER A 133 3.74 -6.25 -3.25
N LEU A 134 4.57 -7.02 -3.96
CA LEU A 134 5.82 -6.50 -4.52
C LEU A 134 5.44 -5.52 -5.62
N ARG A 135 5.95 -4.29 -5.52
CA ARG A 135 5.82 -3.28 -6.57
C ARG A 135 6.49 -3.86 -7.82
N THR A 136 5.70 -4.47 -8.69
CA THR A 136 6.08 -4.86 -10.04
C THR A 136 6.37 -3.57 -10.80
N SER A 137 7.64 -3.16 -10.81
CA SER A 137 8.17 -2.56 -12.02
C SER A 137 8.17 -3.67 -13.07
N SER A 138 7.08 -3.69 -13.84
CA SER A 138 7.02 -4.15 -15.22
C SER A 138 6.97 -5.65 -15.52
N ILE A 139 5.82 -6.02 -16.10
CA ILE A 139 5.61 -6.90 -17.28
C ILE A 139 5.55 -8.42 -17.01
N TRP A 140 4.49 -8.96 -17.63
CA TRP A 140 4.01 -10.34 -17.79
C TRP A 140 5.08 -11.41 -17.97
#